data_AF-A0A8T5DT95-F1
#
_entry.id   AF-A0A8T5DT95-F1
#
_cell.length_a   1.000
_cell.length_b   1.000
_cell.length_c   1.000
_cell.angle_alpha   90.00
_cell.angle_beta   90.00
_cell.angle_gamma   90.00
#
_symmetry.space_group_name_H-M   'P 1'
#
loop_
_entity.id
_entity.type
_entity.pdbx_description
1 polymer ?
#
loop_
_entity_poly.entity_id
_entity_poly.type
_entity_poly.pdbx_seq_one_letter_code
_entity_poly.pdbx_strand_id
1 'polypeptide(L)'
;QRLTIHEGDNNITLANLKNTSDRCHLGILPSSERVWSLALECLKSEGGWLHIHMNVAEDKIASWVEDTITKLEIITRNIGRQWKIEAKHLEKVKWYSPHTRHVVLDVHCSE
;
A
#
# COMPACT_ATOMS: atom_id res chain seq x y z
N GLN A 1 25.34 -5.50 -0.11
CA GLN A 1 23.87 -5.51 -0.25
C GLN A 1 23.39 -6.89 0.20
N ARG A 2 22.36 -6.96 1.06
CA ARG A 2 21.81 -8.22 1.58
C ARG A 2 20.39 -8.39 1.05
N LEU A 3 20.07 -9.55 0.50
CA LEU A 3 18.73 -9.90 0.03
C LEU A 3 18.28 -11.17 0.77
N THR A 4 17.08 -11.13 1.35
CA THR A 4 16.48 -12.26 2.04
C THR A 4 15.18 -12.60 1.32
N ILE A 5 14.99 -13.89 0.98
CA ILE A 5 13.78 -14.39 0.36
C ILE A 5 12.91 -15.01 1.45
N HIS A 6 11.67 -14.57 1.56
CA HIS A 6 10.65 -15.17 2.41
C HIS A 6 9.64 -15.88 1.50
N GLU A 7 9.82 -17.18 1.30
CA GLU A 7 8.95 -17.98 0.43
C GLU A 7 7.53 -18.13 1.01
N GLY A 8 6.51 -18.14 0.14
CA GLY A 8 5.12 -18.40 0.52
C GLY A 8 4.18 -17.19 0.45
N ASP A 9 3.00 -17.33 1.06
CA ASP A 9 1.96 -16.29 1.09
C ASP A 9 2.37 -15.14 2.02
N ASN A 10 2.33 -13.91 1.50
CA ASN A 10 2.63 -12.71 2.27
C ASN A 10 1.63 -12.43 3.40
N ASN A 11 0.42 -13.01 3.36
CA ASN A 11 -0.53 -12.98 4.48
C ASN A 11 0.01 -13.71 5.71
N ILE A 12 0.94 -14.66 5.53
CA ILE A 12 1.56 -15.43 6.62
C ILE A 12 2.93 -14.82 6.97
N THR A 13 3.76 -14.51 5.97
CA THR A 13 5.15 -14.11 6.21
C THR A 13 5.27 -12.69 6.79
N LEU A 14 4.41 -11.74 6.36
CA LEU A 14 4.46 -10.35 6.83
C LEU A 14 4.16 -10.22 8.34
N ALA A 15 3.40 -11.14 8.93
CA ALA A 15 3.09 -11.13 10.36
C ALA A 15 4.36 -11.19 11.24
N ASN A 16 5.47 -11.71 10.71
CA ASN A 16 6.76 -11.82 11.42
C ASN A 16 7.72 -10.66 11.12
N LEU A 17 7.31 -9.65 10.32
CA LEU A 17 8.16 -8.57 9.84
C LEU A 17 7.72 -7.18 10.34
N LYS A 18 7.02 -7.13 11.48
CA LYS A 18 6.54 -5.87 12.07
C LYS A 18 7.70 -4.92 12.41
N ASN A 19 7.53 -3.62 12.14
CA ASN A 19 8.51 -2.57 12.45
C ASN A 19 9.89 -2.74 11.79
N THR A 20 9.95 -3.30 10.57
CA THR A 20 11.24 -3.58 9.91
C THR A 20 11.51 -2.72 8.69
N SER A 21 10.48 -2.20 8.04
CA SER A 21 10.57 -1.68 6.68
C SER A 21 10.41 -0.17 6.61
N ASP A 22 11.28 0.50 5.86
CA ASP A 22 11.10 1.91 5.49
C ASP A 22 10.07 2.07 4.35
N ARG A 23 9.85 1.00 3.58
CA ARG A 23 9.05 1.01 2.34
C ARG A 23 8.49 -0.37 2.04
N CYS A 24 7.22 -0.44 1.67
CA CYS A 24 6.55 -1.65 1.20
C CYS A 24 6.08 -1.49 -0.25
N HIS A 25 6.43 -2.45 -1.11
CA HIS A 25 5.97 -2.50 -2.49
C HIS A 25 4.82 -3.49 -2.63
N LEU A 26 3.64 -2.99 -2.94
CA LEU A 26 2.39 -3.77 -3.01
C LEU A 26 1.98 -3.98 -4.47
N GLY A 27 2.85 -4.67 -5.21
CA GLY A 27 2.80 -4.86 -6.66
C GLY A 27 1.87 -5.95 -7.18
N ILE A 28 0.81 -6.32 -6.45
CA ILE A 28 -0.15 -7.36 -6.88
C ILE A 28 -1.39 -6.74 -7.54
N LEU A 29 -1.84 -7.34 -8.65
CA LEU A 29 -3.05 -6.95 -9.38
C LEU A 29 -4.11 -8.07 -9.28
N PRO A 30 -5.42 -7.74 -9.34
CA PRO A 30 -5.97 -6.41 -9.57
C PRO A 30 -5.89 -5.49 -8.34
N SER A 31 -5.63 -6.05 -7.14
CA SER A 31 -5.60 -5.33 -5.87
C SER A 31 -4.67 -6.00 -4.85
N SER A 32 -4.04 -5.16 -4.01
CA SER A 32 -3.27 -5.56 -2.84
C SER A 32 -4.00 -5.34 -1.51
N GLU A 33 -5.28 -4.98 -1.52
CA GLU A 33 -6.04 -4.57 -0.32
C GLU A 33 -5.95 -5.56 0.85
N ARG A 34 -5.94 -6.86 0.54
CA ARG A 34 -5.91 -7.93 1.55
C ARG A 34 -4.71 -7.84 2.50
N VAL A 35 -3.60 -7.24 2.07
CA VAL A 35 -2.36 -7.16 2.85
C VAL A 35 -2.04 -5.77 3.38
N TRP A 36 -2.89 -4.76 3.17
CA TRP A 36 -2.59 -3.39 3.59
C TRP A 36 -2.36 -3.24 5.09
N SER A 37 -3.15 -3.92 5.93
CA SER A 37 -2.95 -3.91 7.39
C SER A 37 -1.58 -4.47 7.77
N LEU A 38 -1.20 -5.63 7.20
CA LEU A 38 0.09 -6.24 7.47
C LEU A 38 1.25 -5.39 6.94
N ALA A 39 1.08 -4.74 5.79
CA ALA A 39 2.09 -3.85 5.22
C ALA A 39 2.31 -2.61 6.11
N LEU A 40 1.24 -2.01 6.61
CA LEU A 40 1.33 -0.91 7.59
C LEU A 40 2.01 -1.35 8.88
N GLU A 41 1.74 -2.56 9.38
CA GLU A 41 2.44 -3.11 10.55
C GLU A 41 3.92 -3.41 10.28
N CYS A 42 4.30 -3.72 9.04
CA CYS A 42 5.69 -3.93 8.64
C CYS A 42 6.50 -2.63 8.61
N LEU A 43 5.86 -1.48 8.41
CA LEU A 43 6.54 -0.19 8.48
C LEU A 43 7.10 0.04 9.89
N LYS A 44 8.23 0.73 9.95
CA LYS A 44 8.84 1.14 11.23
C LYS A 44 7.91 2.03 12.04
N SER A 45 8.25 2.25 13.31
CA SER A 45 7.43 3.05 14.24
C SER A 45 7.11 4.44 13.71
N GLU A 46 8.11 5.10 13.14
CA GLU A 46 8.06 6.43 12.55
C GLU A 46 7.26 6.50 11.24
N GLY A 47 6.82 5.35 10.71
CA GLY A 47 6.11 5.23 9.45
C GLY A 47 7.03 4.80 8.30
N GLY A 48 6.74 5.30 7.10
CA GLY A 48 7.42 4.93 5.87
C GLY A 48 6.53 5.08 4.64
N TRP A 49 6.79 4.27 3.62
CA TRP A 49 6.14 4.41 2.32
C TRP A 49 5.41 3.15 1.89
N LEU A 50 4.21 3.32 1.34
CA LEU A 50 3.50 2.26 0.60
C LEU A 50 3.47 2.62 -0.89
N HIS A 51 3.80 1.65 -1.75
CA HIS A 51 3.59 1.74 -3.19
C HIS A 51 2.47 0.79 -3.59
N ILE A 52 1.27 1.33 -3.76
CA ILE A 52 0.06 0.54 -3.94
C ILE A 52 -0.24 0.42 -5.42
N HIS A 53 -0.12 -0.80 -5.96
CA HIS A 53 -0.56 -1.10 -7.32
C HIS A 53 -2.04 -1.49 -7.31
N MET A 54 -2.80 -0.98 -8.27
CA MET A 54 -4.22 -1.29 -8.43
C MET A 54 -4.66 -1.20 -9.90
N ASN A 55 -5.63 -2.02 -10.29
CA ASN A 55 -6.43 -1.81 -11.49
C ASN A 55 -7.65 -0.94 -11.17
N VAL A 56 -7.75 0.23 -11.77
CA VAL A 56 -8.80 1.22 -11.49
C VAL A 56 -9.42 1.69 -12.80
N ALA A 57 -10.75 1.82 -12.83
CA ALA A 57 -11.42 2.45 -13.95
C ALA A 57 -10.93 3.90 -14.11
N GLU A 58 -10.62 4.33 -15.34
CA GLU A 58 -9.97 5.63 -15.62
C GLU A 58 -10.72 6.81 -14.99
N ASP A 59 -12.05 6.78 -15.05
CA ASP A 59 -12.95 7.81 -14.53
C ASP A 59 -13.14 7.74 -13.00
N LYS A 60 -12.68 6.67 -12.36
CA LYS A 60 -12.77 6.45 -10.90
C LYS A 60 -11.45 6.63 -10.17
N ILE A 61 -10.38 7.00 -10.88
CA ILE A 61 -9.04 7.15 -10.29
C ILE A 61 -9.06 8.17 -9.13
N ALA A 62 -9.68 9.33 -9.31
CA ALA A 62 -9.70 10.37 -8.27
C ALA A 62 -10.40 9.89 -6.99
N SER A 63 -11.62 9.37 -7.11
CA SER A 63 -12.37 8.83 -5.97
C SER A 63 -11.66 7.64 -5.33
N TRP A 64 -11.00 6.79 -6.12
CA TRP A 64 -10.24 5.67 -5.60
C TRP A 64 -9.06 6.11 -4.72
N VAL A 65 -8.38 7.21 -5.06
CA VAL A 65 -7.30 7.76 -4.21
C VAL A 65 -7.87 8.22 -2.87
N GLU A 66 -8.96 8.98 -2.86
CA GLU A 66 -9.62 9.48 -1.65
C GLU A 66 -10.11 8.33 -0.75
N ASP A 67 -10.77 7.33 -1.34
CA ASP A 67 -11.23 6.12 -0.64
C ASP A 67 -10.05 5.32 -0.07
N THR A 68 -8.95 5.20 -0.83
CA THR A 68 -7.75 4.48 -0.39
C THR A 68 -7.12 5.15 0.82
N ILE A 69 -6.96 6.48 0.81
CA ILE A 69 -6.43 7.21 1.97
C ILE A 69 -7.34 7.04 3.18
N THR A 70 -8.66 7.19 3.00
CA THR A 70 -9.64 7.00 4.09
C THR A 70 -9.55 5.58 4.68
N LYS A 71 -9.49 4.55 3.84
CA LYS A 71 -9.31 3.16 4.28
C LYS A 71 -8.01 2.97 5.05
N LEU A 72 -6.89 3.50 4.54
CA LEU A 72 -5.59 3.39 5.19
C LEU A 72 -5.60 4.09 6.56
N GLU A 73 -6.17 5.28 6.68
CA GLU A 73 -6.30 5.95 7.98
C GLU A 73 -7.11 5.12 8.99
N ILE A 74 -8.20 4.49 8.57
CA ILE A 74 -8.99 3.60 9.43
C ILE A 74 -8.15 2.41 9.89
N ILE A 75 -7.43 1.76 8.96
CA ILE A 75 -6.56 0.63 9.28
C ILE A 75 -5.45 1.04 10.23
N THR A 76 -4.77 2.16 9.96
CA THR A 76 -3.71 2.74 10.79
C THR A 76 -4.19 2.98 12.23
N ARG A 77 -5.39 3.56 12.41
CA ARG A 77 -5.99 3.73 13.74
C ARG A 77 -6.27 2.39 14.43
N ASN A 78 -6.79 1.41 13.69
CA ASN A 78 -7.10 0.08 14.23
C ASN A 78 -5.85 -0.70 14.70
N ILE A 79 -4.71 -0.51 14.04
CA ILE A 79 -3.43 -1.10 14.47
C ILE A 79 -2.71 -0.27 15.55
N GLY A 80 -3.38 0.75 16.12
CA GLY A 80 -2.85 1.56 17.21
C GLY A 80 -1.80 2.60 16.79
N ARG A 81 -1.77 2.99 15.50
CA ARG A 81 -0.90 4.05 14.98
C ARG A 81 -1.68 5.34 14.81
N GLN A 82 -1.03 6.47 15.11
CA GLN A 82 -1.58 7.81 14.89
C GLN A 82 -0.87 8.52 13.74
N TRP A 83 -0.56 7.79 12.67
CA TRP A 83 0.15 8.35 11.53
C TRP A 83 -0.75 9.25 10.68
N LYS A 84 -0.16 10.32 10.18
CA LYS A 84 -0.67 11.06 9.02
C LYS A 84 -0.45 10.21 7.77
N ILE A 85 -1.52 10.03 6.98
CA ILE A 85 -1.50 9.28 5.73
C ILE A 85 -1.69 10.26 4.57
N GLU A 86 -0.72 10.34 3.67
CA GLU A 86 -0.72 11.31 2.57
C GLU A 86 -0.45 10.64 1.23
N ALA A 87 -1.35 10.81 0.27
CA ALA A 87 -1.06 10.54 -1.14
C ALA A 87 -0.03 11.56 -1.65
N LYS A 88 1.13 11.09 -2.09
CA LYS A 88 2.21 11.95 -2.59
C LYS A 88 2.32 11.94 -4.12
N HIS A 89 2.13 10.79 -4.74
CA HIS A 89 2.21 10.65 -6.19
C HIS A 89 1.25 9.57 -6.68
N LEU A 90 0.64 9.81 -7.83
CA LEU A 90 -0.14 8.81 -8.54
C LEU A 90 0.43 8.65 -9.95
N GLU A 91 0.92 7.46 -10.25
CA GLU A 91 1.44 7.10 -11.56
C GLU A 91 0.42 6.28 -12.36
N LYS A 92 0.15 6.66 -13.62
CA LYS A 92 -0.66 5.87 -14.55
C LYS A 92 0.27 5.01 -15.40
N VAL A 93 0.64 3.84 -14.89
CA VAL A 93 1.68 2.97 -15.50
C VAL A 93 1.32 2.53 -16.91
N LYS A 94 0.14 1.95 -17.09
CA LYS A 94 -0.34 1.45 -18.40
C LYS A 94 -1.84 1.22 -18.41
N TRP A 95 -2.40 1.09 -19.61
CA TRP A 95 -3.71 0.49 -19.78
C TRP A 95 -3.67 -1.00 -19.43
N TYR A 96 -4.57 -1.44 -18.57
CA TYR A 96 -4.77 -2.85 -18.26
C TYR A 96 -5.79 -3.49 -19.20
N SER A 97 -6.89 -2.77 -19.48
CA SER A 97 -7.97 -3.14 -20.38
C SER A 97 -8.73 -1.88 -20.83
N PRO A 98 -9.71 -1.96 -21.75
CA PRO A 98 -10.54 -0.80 -22.09
C PRO A 98 -11.10 -0.15 -20.82
N HIS A 99 -10.93 1.17 -20.72
CA HIS A 99 -11.38 2.00 -19.58
C HIS A 99 -10.74 1.67 -18.21
N THR A 100 -9.73 0.81 -18.13
CA THR A 100 -9.05 0.46 -16.87
C THR A 100 -7.55 0.73 -16.94
N ARG A 101 -7.02 1.46 -15.97
CA ARG A 101 -5.58 1.67 -15.75
C ARG A 101 -5.05 0.73 -14.69
N HIS A 102 -3.83 0.27 -14.91
CA HIS A 102 -2.94 -0.05 -13.81
C HIS A 102 -2.32 1.26 -13.31
N VAL A 103 -2.56 1.60 -12.05
CA VAL A 103 -1.97 2.75 -11.36
C VAL A 103 -1.04 2.32 -10.23
N VAL A 104 -0.14 3.21 -9.83
CA VAL A 104 0.62 3.11 -8.59
C VAL A 104 0.37 4.37 -7.76
N LEU A 105 -0.12 4.19 -6.54
CA LEU A 105 -0.28 5.28 -5.57
C LEU A 105 0.84 5.19 -4.54
N ASP A 106 1.64 6.25 -4.47
CA ASP A 106 2.68 6.41 -3.46
C ASP A 106 2.07 7.13 -2.25
N VAL A 107 1.99 6.41 -1.14
CA VAL A 107 1.45 6.91 0.12
C VAL A 107 2.58 7.04 1.13
N HIS A 108 2.70 8.22 1.72
CA HIS A 108 3.59 8.46 2.84
C HIS A 108 2.81 8.34 4.15
N CYS A 109 3.33 7.52 5.05
CA CYS A 109 2.84 7.35 6.41
C CYS A 109 3.88 7.95 7.36
N SER A 110 3.50 8.87 8.22
CA SER A 110 4.41 9.46 9.20
C SER A 110 3.71 9.69 10.53
N GLU A 111 4.41 9.48 11.65
CA GLU A 111 3.96 9.97 12.96
C GLU A 111 3.65 11.48 12.99
#